data_AF-A0A8E2WFW2-F1
#
_entry.id   AF-A0A8E2WFW2-F1
#
_cell.length_a   1.000
_cell.length_b   1.000
_cell.length_c   1.000
_cell.angle_alpha   90.00
_cell.angle_beta   90.00
_cell.angle_gamma   90.00
#
_symmetry.space_group_name_H-M   'P 1'
#
loop_
_entity.id
_entity.type
_entity.pdbx_description
1 polymer ?
#
loop_
_entity_poly.entity_id
_entity_poly.type
_entity_poly.pdbx_seq_one_letter_code
_entity_poly.pdbx_strand_id
1 'polypeptide(L)'
;MAKLMAALTTLAPIYPGFVNVSRNDDRSVTVYVRGDPEVRAESAYICGHAVDKGKPGRCTPGDDFCNNYCNLAPEKGPMVDHPASCSQTYEGKTAAVRLSADQWAALLVSLGAAA
;
A
#
# COMPACT_ATOMS: atom_id res chain seq x y z
N MET A 1 -7.86 -14.29 18.22
CA MET A 1 -7.00 -13.95 17.08
C MET A 1 -7.60 -14.50 15.80
N ALA A 2 -7.61 -13.71 14.72
CA ALA A 2 -8.06 -14.21 13.43
C ALA A 2 -7.02 -15.17 12.80
N LYS A 3 -7.49 -16.30 12.26
CA LYS A 3 -6.69 -17.27 11.52
C LYS A 3 -6.85 -17.05 10.02
N LEU A 4 -5.75 -16.81 9.30
CA LEU A 4 -5.75 -16.73 7.84
C LEU A 4 -6.22 -18.06 7.23
N MET A 5 -7.25 -18.01 6.39
CA MET A 5 -7.77 -19.17 5.65
C MET A 5 -7.18 -19.25 4.24
N ALA A 6 -7.11 -18.13 3.54
CA ALA A 6 -6.55 -18.04 2.18
C ALA A 6 -6.12 -16.61 1.86
N ALA A 7 -5.07 -16.48 1.04
CA ALA A 7 -4.63 -15.23 0.45
C ALA A 7 -4.41 -15.44 -1.05
N LEU A 8 -4.98 -14.57 -1.88
CA LEU A 8 -4.69 -14.50 -3.32
C LEU A 8 -4.08 -13.14 -3.64
N THR A 9 -2.91 -13.16 -4.28
CA THR A 9 -2.21 -11.99 -4.80
C THR A 9 -2.11 -12.11 -6.31
N THR A 10 -2.35 -11.02 -7.05
CA THR A 10 -2.10 -11.01 -8.50
C THR A 10 -0.60 -10.96 -8.80
N LEU A 11 -0.19 -11.51 -9.95
CA LEU A 11 1.22 -11.71 -10.38
C LEU A 11 1.95 -10.43 -10.81
N ALA A 12 1.49 -9.23 -10.42
CA ALA A 12 2.11 -7.97 -10.83
C ALA A 12 3.13 -7.46 -9.78
N PRO A 13 4.29 -6.88 -10.18
CA PRO A 13 5.47 -6.83 -9.31
C PRO A 13 5.51 -5.71 -8.25
N ILE A 14 4.54 -4.80 -8.20
CA ILE A 14 4.69 -3.54 -7.44
C ILE A 14 3.70 -3.30 -6.30
N TYR A 15 2.55 -3.98 -6.27
CA TYR A 15 1.77 -4.21 -5.04
C TYR A 15 0.55 -5.09 -5.38
N PRO A 16 0.40 -6.29 -4.81
CA PRO A 16 -0.69 -7.17 -5.23
C PRO A 16 -2.04 -6.65 -4.70
N GLY A 17 -3.04 -6.63 -5.58
CA GLY A 17 -4.44 -6.73 -5.15
C GLY A 17 -4.57 -7.99 -4.28
N PHE A 18 -5.12 -7.83 -3.08
CA PHE A 18 -5.08 -8.85 -2.04
C PHE A 18 -6.51 -9.20 -1.67
N VAL A 19 -6.90 -10.46 -1.91
CA VAL A 19 -8.07 -11.05 -1.25
C VAL A 19 -7.57 -11.85 -0.07
N ASN A 20 -8.01 -11.48 1.13
CA ASN A 20 -7.71 -12.21 2.36
C ASN A 20 -8.98 -12.66 3.03
N VAL A 21 -9.07 -13.96 3.24
CA VAL A 21 -10.14 -14.59 3.99
C VAL A 21 -9.57 -14.98 5.35
N SER A 22 -10.08 -14.39 6.41
CA SER A 22 -9.64 -14.65 7.79
C SER A 22 -10.82 -15.12 8.64
N ARG A 23 -10.63 -16.21 9.40
CA ARG A 23 -11.61 -16.69 10.37
C ARG A 23 -11.34 -16.07 11.74
N ASN A 24 -12.33 -15.42 12.32
CA ASN A 24 -12.26 -14.82 13.65
C ASN A 24 -12.56 -15.86 14.76
N ASP A 25 -12.32 -15.49 16.02
CA ASP A 25 -12.54 -16.39 17.18
C ASP A 25 -14.01 -16.81 17.35
N ASP A 26 -14.94 -15.91 17.01
CA ASP A 26 -16.38 -16.17 17.00
C ASP A 26 -16.85 -17.03 15.82
N ARG A 27 -15.90 -17.58 15.06
CA ARG A 27 -16.08 -18.38 13.84
C ARG A 27 -16.63 -17.62 12.65
N SER A 28 -16.87 -16.30 12.77
CA SER A 28 -17.16 -15.45 11.61
C SER A 28 -15.97 -15.39 10.66
N VAL A 29 -16.22 -15.06 9.40
CA VAL A 29 -15.20 -14.92 8.37
C VAL A 29 -15.20 -13.49 7.87
N THR A 30 -14.05 -12.84 7.90
CA THR A 30 -13.85 -11.53 7.26
C THR A 30 -13.11 -11.72 5.94
N VAL A 31 -13.70 -11.22 4.86
CA VAL A 31 -13.06 -11.14 3.56
C VAL A 31 -12.63 -9.70 3.32
N TYR A 32 -11.34 -9.48 3.19
CA TYR A 32 -10.75 -8.21 2.79
C TYR A 32 -10.41 -8.26 1.31
N VAL A 33 -10.74 -7.20 0.58
CA VAL A 33 -10.35 -6.99 -0.81
C VAL A 33 -9.64 -5.66 -0.90
N ARG A 34 -8.46 -5.64 -1.52
CA ARG A 34 -7.74 -4.42 -1.87
C ARG A 34 -7.69 -4.28 -3.39
N GLY A 35 -8.08 -3.11 -3.91
CA GLY A 35 -7.93 -2.77 -5.32
C GLY A 35 -6.48 -2.49 -5.71
N ASP A 36 -6.25 -2.21 -6.98
CA ASP A 36 -4.92 -1.87 -7.49
C ASP A 36 -4.38 -0.57 -6.86
N PRO A 37 -3.06 -0.47 -6.65
CA PRO A 37 -2.45 0.76 -6.15
C PRO A 37 -2.62 1.91 -7.16
N GLU A 38 -2.74 3.13 -6.65
CA GLU A 38 -2.77 4.33 -7.47
C GLU A 38 -1.35 4.91 -7.57
N VAL A 39 -0.82 5.04 -8.78
CA VAL A 39 0.45 5.73 -9.02
C VAL A 39 0.15 7.18 -9.39
N ARG A 40 0.55 8.12 -8.53
CA ARG A 40 0.42 9.55 -8.81
C ARG A 40 1.73 10.10 -9.35
N ALA A 41 1.73 10.37 -10.66
CA ALA A 41 2.79 11.14 -11.30
C ALA A 41 2.78 12.60 -10.80
N GLU A 42 3.93 13.26 -10.86
CA GLU A 42 4.09 14.66 -10.42
C GLU A 42 3.71 14.92 -8.95
N SER A 43 3.84 13.90 -8.09
CA SER A 43 3.87 14.14 -6.65
C SER A 43 5.15 14.87 -6.26
N ALA A 44 5.28 15.33 -5.02
CA ALA A 44 6.48 15.98 -4.53
C ALA A 44 7.19 15.13 -3.48
N TYR A 45 8.52 15.04 -3.54
CA TYR A 45 9.29 14.47 -2.44
C TYR A 45 9.10 15.30 -1.17
N ILE A 46 8.93 14.63 -0.02
CA ILE A 46 8.95 15.29 1.28
C ILE A 46 10.38 15.26 1.82
N CYS A 47 10.81 16.37 2.39
CA CYS A 47 12.12 16.50 3.00
C CYS A 47 12.20 15.59 4.23
N GLY A 48 13.07 14.59 4.15
CA GLY A 48 13.30 13.58 5.18
C GLY A 48 14.50 13.90 6.06
N HIS A 49 14.60 13.21 7.18
CA HIS A 49 15.77 13.26 8.06
C HIS A 49 16.84 12.23 7.61
N ALA A 50 18.04 12.27 8.19
CA ALA A 50 19.11 11.31 7.87
C ALA A 50 18.67 9.84 7.98
N VAL A 51 17.77 9.54 8.92
CA VAL A 51 17.18 8.21 9.12
C VAL A 51 16.21 7.78 8.01
N ASP A 52 15.83 8.69 7.12
CA ASP A 52 14.90 8.47 6.02
C ASP A 52 15.59 8.25 4.67
N LYS A 53 16.93 8.25 4.66
CA LYS A 53 17.72 8.00 3.46
C LYS A 53 17.33 6.68 2.79
N GLY A 54 17.02 6.76 1.50
CA GLY A 54 16.58 5.63 0.67
C GLY A 54 15.12 5.21 0.85
N LYS A 55 14.34 5.87 1.72
CA LYS A 55 12.92 5.56 1.88
C LYS A 55 12.08 6.16 0.74
N PRO A 56 11.03 5.44 0.27
CA PRO A 56 10.14 5.94 -0.77
C PRO A 56 9.48 7.28 -0.41
N GLY A 57 9.35 8.18 -1.38
CA GLY A 57 8.68 9.48 -1.20
C GLY A 57 9.39 10.44 -0.23
N ARG A 58 10.65 10.16 0.13
CA ARG A 58 11.51 11.04 0.93
C ARG A 58 12.73 11.47 0.13
N CYS A 59 13.13 12.73 0.30
CA CYS A 59 14.43 13.21 -0.14
C CYS A 59 15.21 13.69 1.09
N THR A 60 16.42 13.18 1.29
CA THR A 60 17.30 13.61 2.40
C THR A 60 18.30 14.63 1.88
N PRO A 61 18.68 15.67 2.64
CA PRO A 61 19.77 16.56 2.25
C PRO A 61 21.04 15.76 1.88
N GLY A 62 21.67 16.11 0.76
CA GLY A 62 22.83 15.42 0.20
C GLY A 62 22.52 14.17 -0.66
N ASP A 63 21.28 13.69 -0.72
CA ASP A 63 20.93 12.55 -1.60
C ASP A 63 20.72 12.99 -3.04
N ASP A 64 20.92 12.07 -3.99
CA ASP A 64 20.79 12.32 -5.44
C ASP A 64 19.40 12.84 -5.82
N PHE A 65 18.35 12.30 -5.20
CA PHE A 65 16.95 12.66 -5.46
C PHE A 65 16.48 13.96 -4.79
N CYS A 66 17.32 14.59 -3.97
CA CYS A 66 16.99 15.84 -3.29
C CYS A 66 17.44 17.05 -4.11
N ASN A 67 16.49 17.86 -4.59
CA ASN A 67 16.80 19.16 -5.20
C ASN A 67 17.10 20.22 -4.12
N ASN A 68 17.51 21.41 -4.54
CA ASN A 68 17.89 22.49 -3.62
C ASN A 68 16.74 23.20 -2.90
N TYR A 69 15.54 22.61 -2.89
CA TYR A 69 14.43 23.07 -2.05
C TYR A 69 14.73 22.85 -0.55
N CYS A 70 15.21 21.65 -0.23
CA CYS A 70 15.54 21.24 1.14
C CYS A 70 17.00 20.84 1.33
N ASN A 71 17.77 20.87 0.25
CA ASN A 71 19.18 20.52 0.26
C ASN A 71 20.03 21.80 0.35
N LEU A 72 20.92 21.88 1.35
CA LEU A 72 21.92 22.95 1.47
C LEU A 72 23.19 22.61 0.66
N ALA A 73 23.00 22.11 -0.56
CA ALA A 73 24.08 21.66 -1.45
C ALA A 73 24.30 22.70 -2.57
N PRO A 74 25.19 23.69 -2.39
CA PRO A 74 25.39 24.75 -3.38
C PRO A 74 25.80 24.22 -4.76
N GLU A 75 26.43 23.05 -4.83
CA GLU A 75 26.80 22.36 -6.07
C GLU A 75 25.61 21.96 -6.94
N LYS A 76 24.40 21.85 -6.38
CA LYS A 76 23.16 21.57 -7.12
C LYS A 76 22.44 22.84 -7.62
N GLY A 77 23.03 24.02 -7.44
CA GLY A 77 22.51 25.29 -7.95
C GLY A 77 21.82 26.17 -6.90
N PRO A 78 21.07 27.21 -7.31
CA PRO A 78 20.31 28.05 -6.37
C PRO A 78 19.19 27.26 -5.67
N MET A 79 18.74 27.78 -4.53
CA MET A 79 17.55 27.27 -3.83
C MET A 79 16.32 27.42 -4.73
N VAL A 80 15.56 26.34 -4.89
CA VAL A 80 14.30 26.35 -5.65
C VAL A 80 13.11 26.51 -4.70
N ASP A 81 11.95 26.91 -5.22
CA ASP A 81 10.75 27.25 -4.45
C ASP A 81 9.82 26.07 -4.16
N HIS A 82 10.07 24.90 -4.77
CA HIS A 82 9.27 23.69 -4.57
C HIS A 82 10.12 22.40 -4.57
N PRO A 83 9.68 21.33 -3.86
CA PRO A 83 10.39 20.05 -3.85
C PRO A 83 10.43 19.38 -5.22
N ALA A 84 11.40 18.48 -5.41
CA ALA A 84 11.54 17.69 -6.63
C ALA A 84 10.28 16.84 -6.88
N SER A 85 9.89 16.73 -8.14
CA SER A 85 8.78 15.87 -8.53
C SER A 85 9.16 14.39 -8.42
N CYS A 86 8.17 13.56 -8.12
CA CYS A 86 8.32 12.12 -8.03
C CYS A 86 7.02 11.38 -8.33
N SER A 87 7.16 10.11 -8.71
CA SER A 87 6.04 9.19 -8.78
C SER A 87 5.88 8.52 -7.43
N GLN A 88 4.71 8.67 -6.81
CA GLN A 88 4.38 7.99 -5.55
C GLN A 88 3.29 6.96 -5.77
N THR A 89 3.55 5.74 -5.32
CA THR A 89 2.57 4.65 -5.29
C THR A 89 1.80 4.72 -3.97
N TYR A 90 0.49 4.92 -4.05
CA TYR A 90 -0.43 4.90 -2.93
C TYR A 90 -1.13 3.55 -2.85
N GLU A 91 -1.46 3.14 -1.62
CA GLU A 91 -2.21 1.91 -1.43
C GLU A 91 -3.57 1.98 -2.13
N GLY A 92 -3.95 0.87 -2.77
CA GLY A 92 -5.26 0.74 -3.39
C GLY A 92 -6.37 0.79 -2.35
N LYS A 93 -7.57 1.20 -2.78
CA LYS A 93 -8.76 1.24 -1.92
C LYS A 93 -9.04 -0.14 -1.33
N THR A 94 -9.39 -0.19 -0.04
CA THR A 94 -9.73 -1.43 0.66
C THR A 94 -11.23 -1.51 0.93
N ALA A 95 -11.77 -2.72 0.87
CA ALA A 95 -13.11 -3.06 1.30
C ALA A 95 -13.05 -4.32 2.17
N ALA A 96 -13.97 -4.43 3.12
CA ALA A 96 -14.08 -5.60 3.98
C ALA A 96 -15.54 -5.98 4.16
N VAL A 97 -15.84 -7.27 4.10
CA VAL A 97 -17.14 -7.82 4.48
C VAL A 97 -16.96 -8.86 5.56
N ARG A 98 -17.77 -8.78 6.61
CA ARG A 98 -17.83 -9.77 7.67
C ARG A 98 -19.07 -10.64 7.47
N LEU A 99 -18.86 -11.95 7.44
CA LEU A 99 -19.88 -12.96 7.31
C LEU A 99 -19.95 -13.77 8.61
N SER A 100 -21.14 -14.01 9.14
CA SER A 100 -21.33 -15.00 10.21
C SER A 100 -20.91 -16.39 9.73
N ALA A 101 -20.76 -17.33 10.67
CA ALA A 101 -20.47 -18.72 10.32
C ALA A 101 -21.53 -19.31 9.36
N ASP A 102 -22.82 -18.99 9.59
CA ASP A 102 -23.93 -19.49 8.78
C ASP A 102 -23.94 -18.86 7.38
N GLN A 103 -23.66 -17.55 7.29
CA GLN A 103 -23.54 -16.85 6.01
C GLN A 103 -22.37 -17.39 5.18
N TRP A 104 -21.24 -17.70 5.83
CA TRP A 104 -20.08 -18.31 5.17
C TRP A 104 -20.39 -19.72 4.65
N ALA A 105 -21.07 -20.55 5.46
CA ALA A 105 -21.47 -21.89 5.03
C ALA A 105 -22.43 -21.84 3.84
N ALA A 106 -23.43 -20.96 3.87
CA ALA A 106 -24.36 -20.76 2.76
C ALA A 106 -23.64 -20.29 1.49
N LEU A 107 -22.66 -19.39 1.62
CA LEU A 107 -21.85 -18.93 0.50
C LEU A 107 -21.08 -20.08 -0.16
N LEU A 108 -20.41 -20.94 0.62
CA LEU A 108 -19.68 -22.09 0.07
C LEU A 108 -20.58 -23.04 -0.71
N VAL A 109 -21.76 -23.37 -0.17
CA VAL A 109 -22.77 -24.19 -0.86
C VAL A 109 -23.20 -23.55 -2.18
N SER A 110 -23.45 -22.24 -2.19
CA SER A 110 -23.86 -21.52 -3.41
C SER A 110 -22.77 -21.49 -4.49
N LEU A 111 -21.50 -21.57 -4.10
CA LEU A 111 -20.35 -21.60 -5.01
C LEU A 111 -20.03 -23.01 -5.53
N GLY A 112 -20.78 -24.04 -5.11
CA GLY A 112 -20.52 -25.44 -5.47
C GLY A 112 -19.26 -26.01 -4.82
N ALA A 113 -18.66 -25.29 -3.86
CA ALA A 113 -17.59 -25.80 -3.02
C ALA A 113 -18.25 -26.65 -1.92
N ALA A 114 -18.13 -27.97 -1.99
CA ALA A 114 -18.58 -28.85 -0.91
C ALA A 114 -17.92 -28.42 0.41
N ALA A 115 -18.76 -28.26 1.44
CA ALA A 115 -18.38 -27.77 2.78
C ALA A 115 -17.38 -28.68 3.49
#